data_AF-A0A7R9E1H1-F1
#
_entry.id   AF-A0A7R9E1H1-F1
#
_cell.length_a   1.000
_cell.length_b   1.000
_cell.length_c   1.000
_cell.angle_alpha   90.00
_cell.angle_beta   90.00
_cell.angle_gamma   90.00
#
_symmetry.space_group_name_H-M   'P 1'
#
loop_
_entity.id
_entity.type
_entity.pdbx_description
1 polymer ?
#
loop_
_entity_poly.entity_id
_entity_poly.type
_entity_poly.pdbx_seq_one_letter_code
_entity_poly.pdbx_strand_id
1 'polypeptide(L)'
;MRSLAYGGLRSKGTQSGFKGRYPQPLEVDPLDAGTDNGFTFTAPNWPTDPQGVVYKVTSRYPSHPAGSFYYPYMKRLPPIATFQFIKEATTGYMPAAGNFSDTTYDFSDRHTRTRSRIA
;
A
#
# COMPACT_ATOMS: atom_id res chain seq x y z
N MET A 1 10.37 4.05 17.14
CA MET A 1 9.19 3.56 16.45
C MET A 1 9.90 2.70 15.46
N ARG A 2 9.71 1.38 15.46
CA ARG A 2 9.70 0.83 14.11
C ARG A 2 8.48 1.44 13.44
N SER A 3 8.63 2.66 12.94
CA SER A 3 7.69 3.24 12.01
C SER A 3 7.94 2.47 10.72
N LEU A 4 7.53 1.21 10.73
CA LEU A 4 7.01 0.59 9.55
C LEU A 4 5.83 1.47 9.21
N ALA A 5 6.06 2.39 8.29
CA ALA A 5 4.99 3.12 7.67
C ALA A 5 4.16 2.09 6.90
N TYR A 6 3.21 1.47 7.59
CA TYR A 6 2.17 0.73 6.92
C TYR A 6 1.29 1.76 6.24
N GLY A 7 1.17 1.64 4.93
CA GLY A 7 0.31 2.52 4.15
C GLY A 7 -1.15 2.31 4.53
N GLY A 8 -1.74 3.24 5.28
CA GLY A 8 -3.19 3.26 5.50
C GLY A 8 -3.93 3.73 4.25
N LEU A 9 -4.85 2.90 3.72
CA LEU A 9 -5.67 3.26 2.56
C LEU A 9 -6.55 4.48 2.89
N ARG A 10 -6.40 5.57 2.13
CA ARG A 10 -7.33 6.69 2.20
C ARG A 10 -8.62 6.37 1.45
N SER A 11 -9.72 6.15 2.17
CA SER A 11 -11.04 6.06 1.55
C SER A 11 -11.44 7.42 0.97
N LYS A 12 -11.44 7.54 -0.35
CA LYS A 12 -12.35 8.46 -1.04
C LYS A 12 -13.65 7.68 -1.17
N GLY A 13 -14.75 8.22 -0.63
CA GLY A 13 -16.02 7.51 -0.43
C GLY A 13 -16.43 6.60 -1.59
N THR A 14 -17.14 5.51 -1.26
CA THR A 14 -17.58 4.43 -2.14
C THR A 14 -17.97 4.92 -3.53
N GLN A 15 -17.02 4.94 -4.47
CA GLN A 15 -17.35 5.09 -5.88
C GLN A 15 -17.87 3.73 -6.34
N SER A 16 -19.16 3.71 -6.68
CA SER A 16 -19.81 2.55 -7.28
C SER A 16 -19.05 2.15 -8.55
N GLY A 17 -18.24 1.10 -8.46
CA GLY A 17 -17.49 0.55 -9.58
C GLY A 17 -16.30 1.40 -10.02
N PHE A 18 -15.19 0.71 -10.29
CA PHE A 18 -14.01 1.24 -10.95
C PHE A 18 -14.38 1.62 -12.41
N LYS A 19 -15.07 2.75 -12.60
CA LYS A 19 -15.56 3.24 -13.91
C LYS A 19 -14.54 4.10 -14.67
N GLY A 20 -13.27 4.13 -14.24
CA GLY A 20 -12.20 4.86 -14.92
C GLY A 20 -11.31 3.94 -15.76
N ARG A 21 -11.00 4.33 -17.00
CA ARG A 21 -9.99 3.64 -17.87
C ARG A 21 -8.55 3.76 -17.36
N TYR A 22 -8.30 4.56 -16.32
CA TYR A 22 -6.96 4.79 -15.77
C TYR A 22 -6.89 4.38 -14.30
N PRO A 23 -5.82 3.69 -13.87
CA PRO A 23 -5.57 3.38 -12.46
C PRO A 23 -5.64 4.65 -11.62
N GLN A 24 -6.49 4.66 -10.60
CA GLN A 24 -6.56 5.78 -9.66
C GLN A 24 -5.44 5.64 -8.63
N PRO A 25 -4.56 6.66 -8.46
CA PRO A 25 -3.54 6.61 -7.44
C PRO A 25 -4.16 6.71 -6.05
N LEU A 26 -3.87 5.72 -5.21
CA LEU A 26 -4.24 5.70 -3.81
C LEU A 26 -3.06 6.06 -2.95
N GLU A 27 -3.06 7.29 -2.48
CA GLU A 27 -2.04 7.78 -1.57
C GLU A 27 -2.32 7.31 -0.12
N VAL A 28 -1.25 7.04 0.63
CA VAL A 28 -1.36 6.49 2.00
C VAL A 28 -0.53 7.26 3.02
N ASP A 29 -0.93 7.14 4.29
CA ASP A 29 -0.26 7.73 5.47
C ASP A 29 0.44 6.64 6.30
N PRO A 30 1.46 7.00 7.11
CA PRO A 30 2.05 6.07 8.06
C PRO A 30 1.06 5.72 9.19
N LEU A 31 1.05 4.43 9.57
CA LEU A 31 0.35 3.92 10.73
C LEU A 31 1.35 3.35 11.75
N ASP A 32 1.02 3.48 13.02
CA ASP A 32 1.68 2.79 14.13
C ASP A 32 0.81 1.61 14.55
N ALA A 33 1.44 0.45 14.78
CA ALA A 33 0.76 -0.80 15.12
C ALA A 33 0.40 -0.92 16.61
N GLY A 34 0.95 -0.07 17.47
CA GLY A 34 0.71 -0.10 18.92
C GLY A 34 1.50 -1.17 19.68
N THR A 35 2.61 -1.67 19.12
CA THR A 35 3.37 -2.80 19.69
C THR A 35 4.78 -2.44 20.16
N ASP A 36 5.32 -1.30 19.75
CA ASP A 36 6.69 -0.84 20.08
C ASP A 36 6.72 0.65 20.42
N ASN A 37 7.35 1.00 21.54
CA ASN A 37 7.41 2.32 22.16
C ASN A 37 8.57 3.20 21.67
N GLY A 38 9.46 2.74 20.78
CA GLY A 38 10.55 3.61 20.35
C GLY A 38 9.97 4.88 19.69
N PHE A 39 10.76 5.94 19.49
CA PHE A 39 10.33 7.13 18.72
C PHE A 39 10.94 7.32 17.33
N THR A 40 12.15 6.79 17.11
CA THR A 40 12.90 6.95 15.85
C THR A 40 12.90 5.67 15.02
N PHE A 41 13.12 5.78 13.71
CA PHE A 41 13.26 4.64 12.78
C PHE A 41 14.27 3.57 13.23
N THR A 42 15.31 4.00 13.94
CA THR A 42 16.45 3.17 14.37
C THR A 42 16.49 2.95 15.88
N ALA A 43 15.42 3.27 16.61
CA ALA A 43 15.34 3.02 18.04
C ALA A 43 15.53 1.52 18.36
N PRO A 44 16.15 1.16 19.50
CA PRO A 44 16.14 -0.21 19.97
C PRO A 44 14.70 -0.68 20.21
N ASN A 45 14.47 -1.99 20.12
CA ASN A 45 13.15 -2.57 20.38
C ASN A 45 12.74 -2.28 21.83
N TRP A 46 11.53 -1.76 22.02
CA TRP A 46 10.95 -1.48 23.33
C TRP A 46 9.46 -1.83 23.30
N PRO A 47 9.05 -3.02 23.77
CA PRO A 47 7.67 -3.47 23.68
C PRO A 47 6.69 -2.51 24.37
N THR A 48 5.51 -2.32 23.77
CA THR A 48 4.37 -1.64 24.37
C THR A 48 3.55 -2.65 25.19
N ASP A 49 3.36 -2.39 26.49
CA ASP A 49 2.56 -3.21 27.40
C ASP A 49 1.67 -2.33 28.30
N PRO A 50 0.33 -2.48 28.26
CA PRO A 50 -0.43 -3.36 27.38
C PRO A 50 -0.34 -2.94 25.91
N GLN A 51 -0.54 -3.88 24.98
CA GLN A 51 -0.54 -3.60 23.54
C GLN A 51 -1.58 -2.50 23.20
N GLY A 52 -1.12 -1.49 22.45
CA GLY A 52 -1.95 -0.39 21.97
C GLY A 52 -2.78 -0.76 20.74
N VAL A 53 -3.69 0.14 20.35
CA VAL A 53 -4.44 0.05 19.10
C VAL A 53 -3.64 0.63 17.93
N VAL A 54 -3.96 0.19 16.71
CA VAL A 54 -3.42 0.80 15.50
C VAL A 54 -3.91 2.24 15.38
N TYR A 55 -3.01 3.18 15.11
CA TYR A 55 -3.37 4.59 14.90
C TYR A 55 -2.55 5.22 13.79
N LYS A 56 -3.06 6.32 13.23
CA LYS A 56 -2.36 7.08 12.19
C LYS A 56 -1.31 7.99 12.81
N VAL A 57 -0.08 7.89 12.32
CA VAL A 57 0.98 8.84 12.63
C VAL A 57 0.74 10.12 11.81
N THR A 58 0.85 11.28 12.47
CA THR A 58 0.67 12.59 11.84
C THR A 58 1.89 13.47 12.08
N SER A 59 1.92 14.67 11.48
CA SER A 59 3.01 15.61 11.69
C SER A 59 3.12 16.11 13.14
N ARG A 60 2.10 15.90 13.97
CA ARG A 60 2.06 16.35 15.37
C ARG A 60 1.69 15.26 16.36
N TYR A 61 1.48 14.03 15.91
CA TYR A 61 1.12 12.92 16.78
C TYR A 61 1.84 11.63 16.38
N PRO A 62 2.57 10.99 17.33
CA PRO A 62 2.78 11.45 18.70
C PRO A 62 3.64 12.72 18.78
N SER A 63 3.35 13.55 19.78
CA SER A 63 3.93 14.89 19.92
C SER A 63 5.28 14.85 20.65
N HIS A 64 6.29 14.25 20.03
CA HIS A 64 7.63 14.10 20.62
C HIS A 64 8.72 14.66 19.69
N PRO A 65 9.63 15.54 20.15
CA PRO A 65 10.68 16.14 19.31
C PRO A 65 11.60 15.14 18.60
N ALA A 66 11.85 13.98 19.21
CA ALA A 66 12.62 12.89 18.60
C ALA A 66 11.78 11.99 17.66
N GLY A 67 10.49 12.26 17.49
CA GLY A 67 9.61 11.46 16.64
C GLY A 67 10.02 11.59 15.18
N SER A 68 10.23 10.46 14.51
CA SER A 68 10.66 10.43 13.10
C SER A 68 9.71 11.16 12.14
N PHE A 69 8.43 11.31 12.50
CA PHE A 69 7.42 12.05 11.74
C PHE A 69 6.93 13.32 12.42
N TYR A 70 7.63 13.79 13.46
CA TYR A 70 7.22 15.01 14.16
C TYR A 70 7.74 16.26 13.43
N TYR A 71 6.82 16.93 12.72
CA TYR A 71 7.05 18.17 11.99
C TYR A 71 6.05 19.24 12.50
N PRO A 72 6.35 19.96 13.59
CA PRO A 72 5.37 20.78 14.33
C PRO A 72 4.73 21.90 13.48
N TYR A 73 5.49 22.45 12.55
CA TYR A 73 5.06 23.52 11.66
C TYR A 73 4.34 23.03 10.40
N MET A 74 4.31 21.71 10.15
CA MET A 74 3.67 21.13 8.98
C MET A 74 2.21 20.78 9.27
N LYS A 75 1.28 21.29 8.44
CA LYS A 75 -0.17 21.03 8.63
C LYS A 75 -0.50 19.54 8.60
N ARG A 76 0.09 18.78 7.67
CA ARG A 76 -0.05 17.33 7.50
C ARG A 76 1.19 16.74 6.83
N LEU A 77 1.49 15.47 7.09
CA LEU A 77 2.54 14.75 6.37
C LEU A 77 2.20 14.65 4.87
N PRO A 78 3.22 14.70 3.99
CA PRO A 78 3.05 14.24 2.63
C PRO A 78 2.73 12.73 2.63
N PRO A 79 2.12 12.20 1.55
CA PRO A 79 1.94 10.76 1.40
C PRO A 79 3.28 10.02 1.52
N ILE A 80 3.30 8.91 2.26
CA ILE A 80 4.53 8.09 2.39
C ILE A 80 4.66 7.05 1.26
N ALA A 81 3.54 6.70 0.63
CA ALA A 81 3.50 5.88 -0.56
C ALA A 81 2.25 6.19 -1.39
N THR A 82 2.25 5.69 -2.63
CA THR A 82 1.11 5.71 -3.53
C THR A 82 0.96 4.33 -4.16
N PHE A 83 -0.24 3.76 -4.07
CA PHE A 83 -0.58 2.50 -4.71
C PHE A 83 -1.37 2.76 -5.98
N GLN A 84 -1.09 2.00 -7.03
CA GLN A 84 -1.92 1.95 -8.24
C GLN A 84 -2.39 0.51 -8.42
N PHE A 85 -3.70 0.34 -8.58
CA PHE A 85 -4.29 -0.96 -8.82
C PHE A 85 -4.57 -1.10 -10.31
N ILE A 86 -3.95 -2.09 -10.93
CA ILE A 86 -4.16 -2.46 -12.32
C ILE A 86 -4.93 -3.78 -12.32
N LYS A 87 -6.03 -3.83 -13.07
CA LYS A 87 -6.79 -5.07 -13.24
C LYS A 87 -6.03 -5.97 -14.22
N GLU A 88 -5.45 -7.05 -13.72
CA GLU A 88 -4.70 -8.00 -14.55
C GLU A 88 -5.62 -8.89 -15.41
N ALA A 89 -6.76 -9.33 -14.87
CA ALA A 89 -7.74 -10.09 -15.64
C ALA A 89 -9.15 -9.90 -15.07
N THR A 90 -10.14 -10.00 -15.96
CA THR A 90 -11.51 -10.31 -15.55
C THR A 90 -11.71 -11.75 -15.93
N THR A 91 -11.84 -12.66 -14.97
CA THR A 91 -12.37 -13.99 -15.27
C THR A 91 -13.85 -13.81 -15.63
N GLY A 92 -14.11 -13.55 -16.92
CA GLY A 92 -15.44 -13.35 -17.47
C GLY A 92 -15.80 -14.54 -18.33
N TYR A 93 -16.91 -15.20 -17.98
CA TYR A 93 -17.64 -16.17 -18.80
C TYR A 93 -16.87 -17.43 -19.25
N MET A 94 -17.10 -18.53 -18.52
CA MET A 94 -17.15 -19.84 -19.19
C MET A 94 -18.31 -19.77 -20.20
N PRO A 95 -18.09 -19.88 -21.52
CA PRO A 95 -19.19 -20.12 -22.44
C PRO A 95 -19.87 -21.42 -22.03
N ALA A 96 -21.20 -21.45 -22.08
CA ALA A 96 -22.00 -22.64 -21.79
C ALA A 96 -21.40 -23.84 -22.55
N ALA A 97 -21.25 -24.96 -21.83
CA ALA A 97 -20.61 -26.20 -22.24
C ALA A 97 -20.67 -26.47 -23.75
N GLY A 98 -19.57 -26.14 -24.44
CA GLY A 98 -19.44 -26.31 -25.88
C GLY A 98 -17.96 -26.42 -26.24
N ASN A 99 -17.47 -27.66 -26.24
CA ASN A 99 -16.19 -28.13 -26.78
C ASN A 99 -14.92 -27.48 -26.20
N PHE A 100 -14.47 -28.07 -25.10
CA PHE A 100 -13.15 -27.83 -24.51
C PHE A 100 -12.08 -28.49 -25.40
N SER A 101 -11.50 -27.74 -26.33
CA SER A 101 -10.21 -28.06 -26.91
C SER A 101 -9.26 -26.88 -26.69
N ASP A 102 -8.41 -27.05 -25.69
CA ASP A 102 -7.07 -26.48 -25.59
C ASP A 102 -6.94 -24.95 -25.57
N THR A 103 -6.98 -24.38 -24.36
CA THR A 103 -6.05 -23.31 -23.97
C THR A 103 -5.67 -23.48 -22.51
N THR A 104 -4.64 -24.29 -22.27
CA THR A 104 -3.92 -24.24 -20.99
C THR A 104 -3.27 -22.85 -20.91
N TYR A 105 -3.82 -21.96 -20.08
CA TYR A 105 -3.16 -20.70 -19.74
C TYR A 105 -1.88 -21.02 -18.95
N ASP A 106 -0.77 -21.18 -19.66
CA ASP A 106 0.53 -21.41 -19.03
C ASP A 106 1.13 -20.09 -18.54
N PHE A 107 1.35 -20.01 -17.23
CA PHE A 107 1.90 -18.85 -16.53
C PHE A 107 3.44 -18.74 -16.68
N SER A 108 4.09 -19.73 -17.29
CA SER A 108 5.55 -19.82 -17.40
C SER A 108 6.19 -18.83 -18.39
N ASP A 109 5.43 -18.24 -19.32
CA ASP A 109 5.99 -17.52 -20.47
C ASP A 109 6.34 -16.03 -20.21
N ARG A 110 6.25 -15.55 -18.96
CA ARG A 110 6.49 -14.13 -18.61
C ARG A 110 7.93 -13.79 -18.21
N HIS A 111 8.89 -14.69 -18.36
CA HIS A 111 10.31 -14.42 -18.12
C HIS A 111 11.15 -14.63 -19.38
N THR A 112 11.13 -13.68 -20.32
CA THR A 112 12.26 -13.32 -21.22
C THR A 112 11.80 -12.43 -22.39
N ARG A 113 11.52 -11.14 -22.12
CA ARG A 113 11.60 -10.12 -23.17
C ARG A 113 12.33 -8.87 -22.66
N THR A 114 13.63 -9.02 -22.46
CA THR A 114 14.56 -7.89 -22.53
C THR A 114 14.57 -7.41 -23.98
N ARG A 115 13.94 -6.26 -24.24
CA ARG A 115 13.96 -5.64 -25.57
C ARG A 115 15.36 -5.12 -25.88
N SER A 116 16.12 -5.83 -26.71
CA SER A 116 17.26 -5.24 -27.42
C SER A 116 16.72 -4.24 -28.44
N ARG A 117 17.10 -2.96 -28.31
CA ARG A 117 16.90 -1.94 -29.35
C ARG A 117 18.08 -2.04 -30.32
N ILE A 118 17.80 -2.37 -31.58
CA ILE A 118 18.76 -2.28 -32.68
C ILE A 118 18.69 -0.84 -33.23
N ALA A 119 19.86 -0.21 -33.37
CA ALA A 119 20.10 0.90 -34.28
C ALA A 119 20.83 0.34 -35.50
#